data_AF-A0A7C9FHT8-F1
#
_entry.id   AF-A0A7C9FHT8-F1
#
_cell.length_a   1.000
_cell.length_b   1.000
_cell.length_c   1.000
_cell.angle_alpha   90.00
_cell.angle_beta   90.00
_cell.angle_gamma   90.00
#
_symmetry.space_group_name_H-M   'P 1'
#
loop_
_entity.id
_entity.type
_entity.pdbx_description
1 polymer ?
#
loop_
_entity_poly.entity_id
_entity_poly.type
_entity_poly.pdbx_seq_one_letter_code
_entity_poly.pdbx_strand_id
1 'polypeptide(L)'
;MKVLSRFVFIKLFLIFSISSFADSIASYPPEWREWTVVGISMVPGKDVVLPEETPLFIQEAVAAYNWINDGKGTKLTTYVHPEKVDQYSTHGPYDDGVTVVGVYETPGVVFVTEHLAGEPIYGTYDTQGNDISSQHPTFEPEFCSRCHTAYQDICINGTCSVPVIDLFKDK
;
A
#
# COMPACT_ATOMS: atom_id res chain seq x y z
N MET A 1 31.49 -31.74 -49.15
CA MET A 1 30.69 -32.48 -48.13
C MET A 1 31.53 -32.61 -46.86
N LYS A 2 31.02 -32.08 -45.72
CA LYS A 2 31.24 -32.50 -44.31
C LYS A 2 32.70 -32.43 -43.78
N VAL A 3 33.06 -31.92 -42.59
CA VAL A 3 32.37 -31.68 -41.31
C VAL A 3 33.24 -30.74 -40.46
N LEU A 4 32.55 -29.89 -39.69
CA LEU A 4 32.87 -29.22 -38.40
C LEU A 4 34.33 -29.10 -37.92
N SER A 5 34.66 -27.89 -37.44
CA SER A 5 35.18 -27.76 -36.08
C SER A 5 34.66 -26.48 -35.44
N ARG A 6 33.60 -26.63 -34.63
CA ARG A 6 33.03 -25.62 -33.73
C ARG A 6 33.88 -25.62 -32.45
N PHE A 7 34.76 -24.63 -32.28
CA PHE A 7 35.37 -24.35 -30.97
C PHE A 7 34.66 -23.16 -30.31
N VAL A 8 33.63 -23.52 -29.54
CA VAL A 8 33.34 -23.05 -28.18
C VAL A 8 33.77 -21.61 -27.86
N PHE A 9 32.92 -20.64 -28.20
CA PHE A 9 32.82 -19.36 -27.48
C PHE A 9 31.68 -19.50 -26.47
N ILE A 10 31.98 -20.04 -25.29
CA ILE A 10 31.02 -20.20 -24.19
C ILE A 10 31.42 -19.26 -23.05
N LYS A 11 30.54 -18.27 -22.86
CA LYS A 11 30.07 -17.72 -21.59
C LYS A 11 31.06 -16.95 -20.71
N LEU A 12 30.94 -15.63 -20.79
CA LEU A 12 30.89 -14.82 -19.58
C LEU A 12 29.88 -13.67 -19.76
N PHE A 13 28.59 -14.03 -19.87
CA PHE A 13 27.51 -13.08 -19.63
C PHE A 13 27.36 -12.99 -18.11
N LEU A 14 28.14 -12.10 -17.49
CA LEU A 14 27.89 -11.63 -16.14
C LEU A 14 26.53 -10.93 -16.17
N ILE A 15 25.49 -11.66 -15.81
CA ILE A 15 24.18 -11.11 -15.50
C ILE A 15 24.40 -10.32 -14.21
N PHE A 16 24.72 -9.04 -14.35
CA PHE A 16 24.53 -8.09 -13.26
C PHE A 16 23.02 -8.07 -12.99
N SER A 17 22.61 -8.78 -11.94
CA SER A 17 21.30 -8.57 -11.35
C SER A 17 21.29 -7.15 -10.80
N ILE A 18 20.85 -6.21 -11.63
CA ILE A 18 20.41 -4.89 -11.17
C ILE A 18 19.23 -5.17 -10.25
N SER A 19 19.47 -5.12 -8.95
CA SER A 19 18.40 -5.05 -7.97
C SER A 19 17.67 -3.75 -8.24
N SER A 20 16.54 -3.83 -8.94
CA SER A 20 15.60 -2.72 -9.03
C SER A 20 15.03 -2.55 -7.63
N PHE A 21 15.44 -1.51 -6.92
CA PHE A 21 14.70 -1.07 -5.75
C PHE A 21 13.36 -0.54 -6.28
N ALA A 22 12.26 -1.08 -5.75
CA ALA A 22 10.93 -0.62 -6.14
C ALA A 22 10.70 0.73 -5.47
N ASP A 23 10.95 1.83 -6.17
CA ASP A 23 10.66 3.16 -5.66
C ASP A 23 9.15 3.39 -5.59
N SER A 24 8.72 4.17 -4.61
CA SER A 24 7.36 4.70 -4.53
C SER A 24 7.01 5.46 -5.82
N ILE A 25 5.82 5.20 -6.35
CA ILE A 25 5.36 5.79 -7.62
C ILE A 25 4.50 7.04 -7.35
N ALA A 26 3.66 6.99 -6.31
CA ALA A 26 2.87 8.13 -5.86
C ALA A 26 3.74 9.19 -5.18
N SER A 27 3.42 10.46 -5.35
CA SER A 27 4.16 11.60 -4.79
C SER A 27 3.87 11.78 -3.30
N TYR A 28 4.90 12.06 -2.48
CA TYR A 28 4.70 12.42 -1.07
C TYR A 28 4.15 13.86 -0.90
N PRO A 29 2.98 14.06 -0.25
CA PRO A 29 2.39 15.38 -0.01
C PRO A 29 2.84 16.00 1.32
N PRO A 30 3.75 17.00 1.39
CA PRO A 30 4.29 17.50 2.66
C PRO A 30 3.23 18.07 3.63
N GLU A 31 2.10 18.53 3.11
CA GLU A 31 1.00 19.18 3.82
C GLU A 31 -0.11 18.23 4.32
N TRP A 32 0.05 16.90 4.16
CA TRP A 32 -1.02 15.94 4.50
C TRP A 32 -1.55 16.02 5.93
N ARG A 33 -0.77 16.58 6.87
CA ARG A 33 -1.18 16.77 8.27
C ARG A 33 -2.30 17.78 8.43
N GLU A 34 -2.52 18.64 7.44
CA GLU A 34 -3.57 19.65 7.41
C GLU A 34 -4.86 19.12 6.77
N TRP A 35 -4.83 17.91 6.21
CA TRP A 35 -5.95 17.32 5.49
C TRP A 35 -7.03 16.77 6.43
N THR A 36 -8.21 16.55 5.86
CA THR A 36 -9.36 16.02 6.59
C THR A 36 -9.10 14.58 7.03
N VAL A 37 -9.18 14.32 8.33
CA VAL A 37 -9.21 12.95 8.87
C VAL A 37 -10.58 12.34 8.57
N VAL A 38 -10.61 11.28 7.76
CA VAL A 38 -11.84 10.59 7.36
C VAL A 38 -12.00 9.23 8.03
N GLY A 39 -10.93 8.70 8.63
CA GLY A 39 -10.96 7.39 9.27
C GLY A 39 -9.87 7.22 10.31
N ILE A 40 -10.19 6.51 11.38
CA ILE A 40 -9.24 6.01 12.37
C ILE A 40 -9.54 4.54 12.60
N SER A 41 -8.54 3.69 12.44
CA SER A 41 -8.62 2.26 12.69
C SER A 41 -7.36 1.76 13.39
N MET A 42 -7.23 0.44 13.53
CA MET A 42 -6.10 -0.19 14.21
C MET A 42 -5.74 -1.50 13.53
N VAL A 43 -4.44 -1.74 13.37
CA VAL A 43 -3.91 -3.06 13.09
C VAL A 43 -3.51 -3.69 14.42
N PRO A 44 -4.12 -4.82 14.82
CA PRO A 44 -3.77 -5.48 16.06
C PRO A 44 -2.35 -6.07 16.00
N GLY A 45 -1.76 -6.30 17.18
CA GLY A 45 -0.44 -6.91 17.27
C GLY A 45 -0.43 -8.37 16.83
N LYS A 46 0.77 -8.89 16.52
CA LYS A 46 0.98 -10.24 15.98
C LYS A 46 0.45 -11.39 16.85
N ASP A 47 0.31 -11.14 18.15
CA ASP A 47 -0.13 -12.15 19.13
C ASP A 47 -1.65 -12.08 19.39
N VAL A 48 -2.37 -11.18 18.71
CA VAL A 48 -3.83 -11.10 18.78
C VAL A 48 -4.46 -12.18 17.90
N VAL A 49 -5.30 -13.02 18.51
CA VAL A 49 -6.12 -13.99 17.80
C VAL A 49 -7.36 -13.29 17.27
N LEU A 50 -7.52 -13.27 15.95
CA LEU A 50 -8.73 -12.75 15.30
C LEU A 50 -9.90 -13.73 15.51
N PRO A 51 -11.13 -13.24 15.70
CA PRO A 51 -12.33 -14.10 15.72
C PRO A 51 -12.43 -14.96 14.45
N GLU A 52 -12.96 -16.19 14.55
CA GLU A 52 -13.06 -17.12 13.41
C GLU A 52 -13.93 -16.56 12.27
N GLU A 53 -14.91 -15.72 12.61
CA GLU A 53 -15.82 -15.04 11.69
C GLU A 53 -15.22 -13.81 11.00
N THR A 54 -13.97 -13.46 11.29
CA THR A 54 -13.29 -12.31 10.67
C THR A 54 -13.20 -12.51 9.15
N PRO A 55 -13.62 -11.55 8.31
CA PRO A 55 -13.51 -11.68 6.86
C PRO A 55 -12.08 -11.77 6.38
N LEU A 56 -11.91 -12.48 5.25
CA LEU A 56 -10.62 -12.74 4.66
C LEU A 56 -9.80 -11.47 4.41
N PHE A 57 -10.43 -10.40 3.89
CA PHE A 57 -9.78 -9.11 3.68
C PHE A 57 -9.09 -8.59 4.95
N ILE A 58 -9.74 -8.75 6.11
CA ILE A 58 -9.21 -8.26 7.38
C ILE A 58 -8.09 -9.16 7.86
N GLN A 59 -8.25 -10.48 7.72
CA GLN A 59 -7.19 -11.43 8.05
C GLN A 59 -5.92 -11.13 7.23
N GLU A 60 -6.04 -10.88 5.93
CA GLU A 60 -4.91 -10.57 5.05
C GLU A 60 -4.29 -9.21 5.36
N ALA A 61 -5.11 -8.16 5.57
CA ALA A 61 -4.62 -6.84 5.95
C ALA A 61 -3.87 -6.88 7.30
N VAL A 62 -4.40 -7.60 8.29
CA VAL A 62 -3.72 -7.80 9.57
C VAL A 62 -2.44 -8.61 9.39
N ALA A 63 -2.47 -9.71 8.65
CA ALA A 63 -1.27 -10.53 8.41
C ALA A 63 -0.16 -9.75 7.69
N ALA A 64 -0.53 -8.82 6.80
CA ALA A 64 0.43 -7.98 6.09
C ALA A 64 1.15 -6.98 7.00
N TYR A 65 0.49 -6.48 8.05
CA TYR A 65 0.98 -5.32 8.81
C TYR A 65 1.13 -5.55 10.33
N ASN A 66 0.74 -6.70 10.87
CA ASN A 66 0.84 -7.00 12.30
C ASN A 66 2.29 -7.13 12.82
N TRP A 67 3.29 -7.05 11.95
CA TRP A 67 4.71 -6.99 12.31
C TRP A 67 5.18 -5.55 12.63
N ILE A 68 4.43 -4.54 12.18
CA ILE A 68 4.75 -3.13 12.41
C ILE A 68 4.75 -2.83 13.91
N ASN A 69 5.57 -1.86 14.34
CA ASN A 69 5.73 -1.47 15.74
C ASN A 69 6.13 -2.66 16.63
N ASP A 70 7.12 -3.43 16.18
CA ASP A 70 7.57 -4.68 16.82
C ASP A 70 6.43 -5.68 17.08
N GLY A 71 5.40 -5.64 16.23
CA GLY A 71 4.17 -6.41 16.37
C GLY A 71 3.31 -6.12 17.59
N LYS A 72 3.44 -4.94 18.20
CA LYS A 72 2.57 -4.47 19.30
C LYS A 72 1.23 -3.91 18.82
N GLY A 73 1.04 -3.85 17.50
CA GLY A 73 -0.11 -3.20 16.87
C GLY A 73 0.11 -1.70 16.70
N THR A 74 -0.69 -1.08 15.84
CA THR A 74 -0.54 0.33 15.49
C THR A 74 -1.85 0.96 15.06
N LYS A 75 -2.00 2.26 15.34
CA LYS A 75 -3.16 3.04 14.91
C LYS A 75 -2.95 3.47 13.47
N LEU A 76 -3.97 3.27 12.63
CA LEU A 76 -4.03 3.78 11.27
C LEU A 76 -4.94 5.00 11.24
N THR A 77 -4.39 6.15 10.85
CA THR A 77 -5.17 7.36 10.61
C THR A 77 -5.20 7.65 9.11
N THR A 78 -6.38 7.85 8.56
CA THR A 78 -6.59 8.12 7.12
C THR A 78 -6.97 9.57 6.91
N TYR A 79 -6.20 10.24 6.06
CA TYR A 79 -6.33 11.65 5.67
C TYR A 79 -6.67 11.73 4.18
N VAL A 80 -7.61 12.59 3.80
CA VAL A 80 -8.00 12.77 2.39
C VAL A 80 -7.72 14.21 1.95
N HIS A 81 -7.15 14.34 0.76
CA HIS A 81 -6.87 15.65 0.16
C HIS A 81 -8.15 16.49 0.15
N PRO A 82 -8.12 17.76 0.62
CA PRO A 82 -9.34 18.56 0.80
C PRO A 82 -10.21 18.66 -0.46
N GLU A 83 -9.59 18.77 -1.63
CA GLU A 83 -10.30 18.86 -2.92
C GLU A 83 -10.91 17.53 -3.39
N LYS A 84 -10.57 16.40 -2.75
CA LYS A 84 -11.01 15.05 -3.14
C LYS A 84 -11.89 14.37 -2.09
N VAL A 85 -12.32 15.09 -1.05
CA VAL A 85 -13.21 14.53 -0.01
C VAL A 85 -14.50 13.98 -0.60
N ASP A 86 -15.13 14.74 -1.51
CA ASP A 86 -16.36 14.30 -2.17
C ASP A 86 -16.11 13.07 -3.04
N GLN A 87 -15.07 13.08 -3.88
CA GLN A 87 -14.67 11.92 -4.69
C GLN A 87 -14.36 10.71 -3.81
N TYR A 88 -13.70 10.90 -2.67
CA TYR A 88 -13.41 9.81 -1.74
C TYR A 88 -14.69 9.18 -1.19
N SER A 89 -15.66 10.00 -0.81
CA SER A 89 -16.95 9.52 -0.27
C SER A 89 -17.80 8.76 -1.29
N THR A 90 -17.62 9.02 -2.59
CA THR A 90 -18.37 8.37 -3.67
C THR A 90 -17.57 7.31 -4.42
N HIS A 91 -16.34 7.02 -3.99
CA HIS A 91 -15.38 6.16 -4.69
C HIS A 91 -15.07 6.61 -6.13
N GLY A 92 -14.90 7.91 -6.31
CA GLY A 92 -14.55 8.54 -7.56
C GLY A 92 -15.76 8.96 -8.40
N PRO A 93 -15.55 9.25 -9.69
CA PRO A 93 -14.26 9.22 -10.39
C PRO A 93 -13.25 10.18 -9.75
N TYR A 94 -11.98 9.79 -9.71
CA TYR A 94 -10.90 10.60 -9.14
C TYR A 94 -10.18 11.39 -10.22
N ASP A 95 -9.99 12.68 -9.97
CA ASP A 95 -9.07 13.50 -10.76
C ASP A 95 -7.62 13.15 -10.42
N ASP A 96 -6.70 13.57 -11.28
CA ASP A 96 -5.26 13.34 -11.11
C ASP A 96 -4.72 13.96 -9.81
N GLY A 97 -3.69 13.36 -9.23
CA GLY A 97 -2.97 13.83 -8.05
C GLY A 97 -3.26 13.04 -6.77
N VAL A 98 -2.58 13.40 -5.69
CA VAL A 98 -2.68 12.69 -4.40
C VAL A 98 -4.11 12.75 -3.86
N THR A 99 -4.62 11.62 -3.38
CA THR A 99 -6.01 11.48 -2.94
C THR A 99 -6.12 11.18 -1.47
N VAL A 100 -5.39 10.16 -1.00
CA VAL A 100 -5.49 9.70 0.37
C VAL A 100 -4.11 9.35 0.91
N VAL A 101 -3.92 9.66 2.20
CA VAL A 101 -2.74 9.30 2.98
C VAL A 101 -3.20 8.46 4.17
N GLY A 102 -2.69 7.23 4.27
CA GLY A 102 -2.86 6.37 5.45
C GLY A 102 -1.59 6.38 6.29
N VAL A 103 -1.70 6.63 7.59
CA VAL A 103 -0.54 6.70 8.48
C VAL A 103 -0.64 5.69 9.60
N TYR A 104 0.30 4.74 9.64
CA TYR A 104 0.58 4.01 10.89
C TYR A 104 1.40 4.90 11.81
N GLU A 105 0.75 5.48 12.81
CA GLU A 105 1.32 6.55 13.65
C GLU A 105 2.58 6.13 14.42
N THR A 106 2.67 4.85 14.75
CA THR A 106 3.88 4.24 15.32
C THR A 106 4.26 3.06 14.44
N PRO A 107 5.43 3.06 13.77
CA PRO A 107 6.56 3.98 13.93
C PRO A 107 6.50 5.27 13.08
N GLY A 108 5.42 5.53 12.34
CA GLY A 108 5.34 6.65 11.40
C GLY A 108 5.58 6.21 9.95
N VAL A 109 4.76 5.27 9.48
CA VAL A 109 4.75 4.81 8.09
C VAL A 109 3.60 5.50 7.38
N VAL A 110 3.88 6.16 6.27
CA VAL A 110 2.95 6.97 5.47
C VAL A 110 2.71 6.28 4.13
N PHE A 111 1.54 5.71 3.94
CA PHE A 111 1.08 5.19 2.65
C PHE A 111 0.37 6.29 1.89
N VAL A 112 0.68 6.44 0.62
CA VAL A 112 0.07 7.43 -0.28
C VAL A 112 -0.63 6.70 -1.41
N THR A 113 -1.87 7.09 -1.68
CA THR A 113 -2.56 6.77 -2.94
C THR A 113 -2.76 8.05 -3.74
N GLU A 114 -2.21 8.06 -4.93
CA GLU A 114 -2.38 9.10 -5.94
C GLU A 114 -3.13 8.51 -7.13
N HIS A 115 -3.93 9.32 -7.82
CA HIS A 115 -4.59 8.90 -9.05
C HIS A 115 -3.93 9.55 -10.25
N LEU A 116 -3.78 8.79 -11.33
CA LEU A 116 -3.32 9.29 -12.63
C LEU A 116 -4.20 8.67 -13.73
N ALA A 117 -4.86 9.52 -14.51
CA ALA A 117 -5.89 9.11 -15.45
C ALA A 117 -7.01 8.25 -14.82
N GLY A 118 -7.34 8.53 -13.56
CA GLY A 118 -8.32 7.77 -12.78
C GLY A 118 -7.82 6.44 -12.20
N GLU A 119 -6.59 6.03 -12.51
CA GLU A 119 -5.99 4.80 -12.00
C GLU A 119 -5.13 5.07 -10.74
N PRO A 120 -5.24 4.24 -9.68
CA PRO A 120 -4.47 4.44 -8.47
C PRO A 120 -3.01 4.00 -8.63
N ILE A 121 -2.09 4.84 -8.17
CA ILE A 121 -0.67 4.58 -7.97
C ILE A 121 -0.33 4.75 -6.48
N TYR A 122 0.70 4.06 -6.03
CA TYR A 122 1.00 3.91 -4.60
C TYR A 122 2.43 4.31 -4.26
N GLY A 123 2.62 4.75 -3.01
CA GLY A 123 3.92 5.06 -2.43
C GLY A 123 3.92 4.84 -0.93
N THR A 124 5.10 4.58 -0.36
CA THR A 124 5.29 4.37 1.07
C THR A 124 6.50 5.16 1.56
N TYR A 125 6.27 6.05 2.51
CA TYR A 125 7.25 7.01 3.03
C TYR A 125 7.34 6.95 4.55
N ASP A 126 8.41 7.51 5.10
CA ASP A 126 8.40 7.95 6.49
C ASP A 126 7.71 9.31 6.65
N THR A 127 7.56 9.76 7.89
CA THR A 127 6.92 11.04 8.20
C THR A 127 7.69 12.29 7.72
N GLN A 128 8.95 12.13 7.29
CA GLN A 128 9.78 13.18 6.70
C GLN A 128 9.69 13.21 5.17
N GLY A 129 9.03 12.22 4.55
CA GLY A 129 8.93 12.07 3.11
C GLY A 129 10.08 11.30 2.47
N ASN A 130 10.91 10.61 3.26
CA ASN A 130 11.89 9.70 2.68
C ASN A 130 11.18 8.42 2.22
N ASP A 131 11.52 7.94 1.03
CA ASP A 131 10.97 6.70 0.51
C ASP A 131 11.46 5.50 1.33
N ILE A 132 10.51 4.67 1.78
CA ILE A 132 10.79 3.46 2.57
C ILE A 132 10.19 2.21 1.93
N SER A 133 9.72 2.29 0.68
CA SER A 133 9.14 1.16 -0.07
C SER A 133 10.05 -0.07 -0.11
N SER A 134 11.36 0.13 -0.12
CA SER A 134 12.37 -0.93 -0.15
C SER A 134 12.65 -1.59 1.21
N GLN A 135 12.10 -1.07 2.31
CA GLN A 135 12.38 -1.59 3.65
C GLN A 135 11.63 -2.89 3.97
N HIS A 136 10.49 -3.13 3.33
CA HIS A 136 9.70 -4.34 3.52
C HIS A 136 8.83 -4.65 2.30
N PRO A 137 8.62 -5.91 1.89
CA PRO A 137 7.83 -6.25 0.71
C PRO A 137 6.39 -5.73 0.72
N THR A 138 5.81 -5.52 1.91
CA THR A 138 4.45 -4.98 2.06
C THR A 138 4.37 -3.45 1.90
N PHE A 139 5.51 -2.79 1.69
CA PHE A 139 5.60 -1.35 1.41
C PHE A 139 5.85 -1.07 -0.08
N GLU A 140 6.09 -2.10 -0.88
CA GLU A 140 6.29 -1.97 -2.32
C GLU A 140 4.96 -1.57 -3.00
N PRO A 141 4.96 -0.64 -3.97
CA PRO A 141 3.76 -0.23 -4.68
C PRO A 141 3.00 -1.39 -5.34
N GLU A 142 3.71 -2.42 -5.82
CA GLU A 142 3.10 -3.62 -6.41
C GLU A 142 2.27 -4.40 -5.38
N PHE A 143 2.73 -4.48 -4.13
CA PHE A 143 1.98 -5.12 -3.06
C PHE A 143 0.65 -4.40 -2.83
N CYS A 144 0.68 -3.07 -2.75
CA CYS A 144 -0.51 -2.23 -2.59
C CYS A 144 -1.47 -2.43 -3.76
N SER A 145 -0.97 -2.33 -5.00
CA SER A 145 -1.76 -2.53 -6.22
C SER A 145 -2.43 -3.91 -6.25
N ARG A 146 -1.69 -4.98 -5.94
CA ARG A 146 -2.22 -6.35 -5.92
C ARG A 146 -3.32 -6.51 -4.87
N CYS A 147 -3.12 -6.00 -3.66
CA CYS A 147 -4.11 -6.08 -2.58
C CYS A 147 -5.39 -5.32 -2.95
N HIS A 148 -5.27 -4.06 -3.37
CA HIS A 148 -6.41 -3.23 -3.74
C HIS A 148 -7.16 -3.76 -4.97
N THR A 149 -6.45 -4.38 -5.92
CA THR A 149 -7.08 -5.05 -7.07
C THR A 149 -7.83 -6.31 -6.66
N ALA A 150 -7.25 -7.13 -5.78
CA ALA A 150 -7.88 -8.37 -5.30
C ALA A 150 -9.18 -8.09 -4.53
N TYR A 151 -9.26 -6.95 -3.86
CA TYR A 151 -10.39 -6.51 -3.05
C TYR A 151 -11.09 -5.27 -3.62
N GLN A 152 -11.13 -5.11 -4.94
CA GLN A 152 -11.71 -3.93 -5.61
C GLN A 152 -13.22 -3.72 -5.37
N ASP A 153 -13.92 -4.75 -4.90
CA ASP A 153 -15.31 -4.68 -4.45
C ASP A 153 -15.46 -3.98 -3.08
N ILE A 154 -14.39 -3.96 -2.30
CA ILE A 154 -14.28 -3.28 -1.00
C ILE A 154 -13.50 -1.97 -1.13
N CYS A 155 -12.37 -2.01 -1.83
CA CYS A 155 -11.43 -0.92 -2.05
C CYS A 155 -11.60 -0.34 -3.46
N ILE A 156 -12.80 0.21 -3.72
CA ILE A 156 -13.19 0.69 -5.03
C ILE A 156 -12.25 1.83 -5.46
N ASN A 157 -11.70 1.72 -6.67
CA ASN A 157 -10.74 2.66 -7.24
C ASN A 157 -9.56 2.94 -6.29
N GLY A 158 -8.99 1.88 -5.70
CA GLY A 158 -7.80 1.99 -4.88
C GLY A 158 -8.02 2.60 -3.49
N THR A 159 -9.26 2.90 -3.08
CA THR A 159 -9.54 3.43 -1.73
C THR A 159 -10.56 2.58 -0.98
N CYS A 160 -10.21 2.16 0.24
CA CYS A 160 -11.11 1.43 1.13
C CYS A 160 -11.80 2.45 2.04
N SER A 161 -12.88 3.09 1.55
CA SER A 161 -13.56 4.20 2.24
C SER A 161 -14.45 3.77 3.43
N VAL A 162 -14.68 2.46 3.60
CA VAL A 162 -15.44 1.92 4.71
C VAL A 162 -14.48 1.53 5.84
N PRO A 163 -14.66 2.05 7.07
CA PRO A 163 -13.91 1.57 8.22
C PRO A 163 -14.18 0.08 8.38
N VAL A 164 -13.14 -0.73 8.22
CA VAL A 164 -13.16 -2.18 8.41
C VAL A 164 -13.97 -2.60 9.64
N ILE A 165 -13.86 -1.86 10.74
CA ILE A 165 -14.57 -2.15 11.99
C ILE A 165 -16.09 -1.96 11.91
N ASP A 166 -16.57 -1.09 11.02
CA ASP A 166 -18.00 -0.84 10.82
C ASP A 166 -18.69 -1.97 10.05
N LEU A 167 -17.93 -2.78 9.28
CA LEU A 167 -18.42 -4.02 8.68
C LEU A 167 -18.75 -5.11 9.73
N PHE A 168 -18.37 -4.90 11.00
CA PHE A 168 -18.57 -5.85 12.12
C PHE A 168 -19.45 -5.33 13.25
N LYS A 169 -19.99 -4.10 13.14
CA LYS A 169 -20.87 -3.55 14.18
C LYS A 169 -22.31 -4.08 14.09
N ASP A 170 -22.68 -4.72 12.98
CA ASP A 170 -24.04 -5.21 12.72
C ASP A 170 -24.17 -6.76 12.74
N LYS A 171 -23.29 -7.46 13.45
CA LYS A 171 -23.46 -8.89 13.74
C LYS A 171 -23.43 -9.20 15.23
#